data_AF-A0A1B7W470-F1
#
_entry.id   AF-A0A1B7W470-F1
#
_cell.length_a   1.000
_cell.length_b   1.000
_cell.length_c   1.000
_cell.angle_alpha   90.00
_cell.angle_beta   90.00
_cell.angle_gamma   90.00
#
_symmetry.space_group_name_H-M   'P 1'
#
loop_
_entity.id
_entity.type
_entity.pdbx_description
1 polymer ?
#
loop_
_entity_poly.entity_id
_entity_poly.type
_entity_poly.pdbx_seq_one_letter_code
_entity_poly.pdbx_strand_id
1 'polypeptide(L)'
;MKARYQFRFYPTDQQQKLLAQLFGCVRVVWNDALAICKQSEKLPSNNDLQKLVITQAKKTIERQWLSEVSNIPLQQSVADLGIAYKNFFNSCKGKRKGKKIGSP
;
A
#
# COMPACT_ATOMS: atom_id res chain seq x y z
N MET A 1 -17.81 28.77 -4.01
CA MET A 1 -16.49 28.63 -4.67
C MET A 1 -15.59 27.84 -3.73
N LYS A 2 -15.07 26.65 -4.11
CA LYS A 2 -14.13 25.89 -3.26
C LYS A 2 -12.70 26.28 -3.67
N ALA A 3 -12.00 27.02 -2.81
CA ALA A 3 -10.58 27.29 -3.00
C ALA A 3 -9.78 26.00 -2.81
N ARG A 4 -8.76 25.77 -3.64
CA ARG A 4 -7.71 24.77 -3.39
C ARG A 4 -6.43 25.51 -3.06
N TYR A 5 -5.78 25.09 -2.00
CA TYR A 5 -4.49 25.65 -1.58
C TYR A 5 -3.40 24.61 -1.80
N GLN A 6 -2.25 25.09 -2.27
CA GLN A 6 -1.02 24.30 -2.39
C GLN A 6 0.02 24.94 -1.48
N PHE A 7 0.54 24.14 -0.55
CA PHE A 7 1.57 24.58 0.39
C PHE A 7 2.79 23.69 0.26
N ARG A 8 3.97 24.28 0.45
CA ARG A 8 5.20 23.53 0.63
C ARG A 8 5.38 23.23 2.11
N PHE A 9 5.53 21.95 2.42
CA PHE A 9 5.77 21.47 3.77
C PHE A 9 7.28 21.41 4.04
N TYR A 10 7.70 21.91 5.20
CA TYR A 10 9.08 21.93 5.67
C TYR A 10 9.16 21.19 7.02
N PRO A 11 9.36 19.87 7.01
CA PRO A 11 9.39 19.07 8.24
C PRO A 11 10.62 19.35 9.10
N THR A 12 10.43 19.34 10.41
CA THR A 12 11.55 19.26 11.36
C THR A 12 12.30 17.94 11.21
N ASP A 13 13.54 17.86 11.70
CA ASP A 13 14.34 16.62 11.62
C ASP A 13 13.62 15.42 12.24
N GLN A 14 12.89 15.63 13.34
CA GLN A 14 12.09 14.59 13.96
C GLN A 14 10.95 14.13 13.06
N GLN A 15 10.25 15.06 12.40
CA GLN A 15 9.18 14.72 11.46
C GLN A 15 9.73 13.98 10.23
N GLN A 16 10.90 14.37 9.72
CA GLN A 16 11.54 13.68 8.60
C GLN A 16 11.82 12.21 8.94
N LYS A 17 12.36 11.93 10.13
CA LYS A 17 12.60 10.55 10.61
C LYS A 17 11.31 9.74 10.70
N LEU A 18 10.27 10.29 11.32
CA LEU A 18 8.97 9.63 11.45
C LEU A 18 8.32 9.35 10.08
N LEU A 19 8.42 10.29 9.14
CA LEU A 19 7.91 10.12 7.78
C LEU A 19 8.70 9.04 7.03
N ALA A 20 10.03 9.04 7.14
CA ALA A 20 10.87 8.02 6.53
C ALA A 20 10.54 6.61 7.06
N GLN A 21 10.36 6.46 8.38
CA GLN A 21 9.92 5.21 8.98
C GLN A 21 8.55 4.78 8.44
N LEU A 22 7.56 5.69 8.43
CA LEU A 22 6.22 5.40 7.94
C LEU A 22 6.23 4.96 6.47
N PHE A 23 6.92 5.71 5.61
CA PHE A 23 7.00 5.41 4.18
C PHE A 23 7.75 4.09 3.92
N GLY A 24 8.80 3.81 4.70
CA GLY A 24 9.50 2.54 4.67
C GLY A 24 8.58 1.36 5.01
N CYS A 25 7.81 1.47 6.10
CA CYS A 25 6.83 0.46 6.52
C CYS A 25 5.76 0.23 5.42
N VAL A 26 5.19 1.32 4.89
CA VAL A 26 4.19 1.28 3.80
C VAL A 26 4.75 0.57 2.57
N ARG A 27 6.00 0.88 2.18
CA ARG A 27 6.65 0.27 1.04
C ARG A 27 6.85 -1.24 1.22
N VAL A 28 7.23 -1.67 2.41
CA VAL A 28 7.41 -3.10 2.73
C VAL A 28 6.09 -3.84 2.71
N VAL A 29 5.05 -3.31 3.36
CA VAL A 29 3.70 -3.94 3.36
C VAL A 29 3.16 -4.06 1.94
N TRP A 30 3.33 -3.03 1.10
CA TRP A 30 2.97 -3.11 -0.33
C TRP A 30 3.71 -4.24 -1.05
N ASN A 31 5.02 -4.33 -0.87
CA ASN A 31 5.85 -5.33 -1.55
C ASN A 31 5.52 -6.75 -1.11
N ASP A 32 5.37 -6.97 0.19
CA ASP A 32 5.02 -8.28 0.73
C ASP A 32 3.64 -8.71 0.21
N ALA A 33 2.66 -7.79 0.16
CA ALA A 33 1.34 -8.08 -0.41
C ALA A 33 1.40 -8.38 -1.92
N LEU A 34 2.16 -7.58 -2.68
CA LEU A 34 2.35 -7.78 -4.12
C LEU A 34 3.01 -9.13 -4.43
N ALA A 35 4.02 -9.52 -3.63
CA ALA A 35 4.70 -10.81 -3.78
C ALA A 35 3.72 -11.97 -3.60
N ILE A 36 2.87 -11.92 -2.57
CA ILE A 36 1.82 -12.92 -2.34
C ILE A 36 0.85 -12.95 -3.53
N CYS A 37 0.38 -11.80 -4.01
CA CYS A 37 -0.53 -11.74 -5.16
C CYS A 37 0.09 -12.36 -6.43
N LYS A 38 1.39 -12.16 -6.67
CA LYS A 38 2.11 -12.74 -7.83
C LYS A 38 2.30 -14.25 -7.74
N GLN A 39 2.38 -14.80 -6.53
CA GLN A 39 2.52 -16.24 -6.30
C GLN A 39 1.17 -16.97 -6.20
N SER A 40 0.08 -16.23 -6.01
CA SER A 40 -1.25 -16.80 -5.85
C SER A 40 -1.93 -17.04 -7.21
N GLU A 41 -2.51 -18.23 -7.41
CA GLU A 41 -3.31 -18.53 -8.61
C GLU A 41 -4.54 -17.63 -8.73
N LYS A 42 -5.11 -17.23 -7.58
CA LYS A 42 -6.24 -16.32 -7.48
C LYS A 42 -5.87 -15.14 -6.59
N LEU A 43 -6.23 -13.93 -7.03
CA LEU A 43 -5.98 -12.72 -6.25
C LEU A 43 -6.67 -12.81 -4.87
N PRO A 44 -5.90 -12.75 -3.76
CA PRO A 44 -6.47 -12.75 -2.41
C PRO A 44 -7.28 -11.49 -2.12
N SER A 45 -8.16 -11.55 -1.12
CA SER A 45 -8.89 -10.35 -0.69
C SER A 45 -7.96 -9.38 0.06
N ASN A 46 -8.29 -8.09 0.08
CA ASN A 46 -7.54 -7.11 0.86
C ASN A 46 -7.49 -7.46 2.36
N ASN A 47 -8.57 -8.03 2.90
CA ASN A 47 -8.63 -8.44 4.30
C ASN A 47 -7.65 -9.57 4.60
N ASP A 48 -7.56 -10.56 3.71
CA ASP A 48 -6.61 -11.67 3.85
C ASP A 48 -5.18 -11.16 3.76
N LEU A 49 -4.88 -10.28 2.79
CA LEU A 49 -3.57 -9.65 2.66
C LEU A 49 -3.20 -8.85 3.90
N GLN A 50 -4.07 -7.97 4.40
CA GLN A 50 -3.81 -7.20 5.62
C GLN A 50 -3.55 -8.11 6.83
N LYS A 51 -4.30 -9.22 6.95
CA LYS A 51 -4.08 -10.19 8.03
C LYS A 51 -2.68 -10.81 7.94
N LEU A 52 -2.21 -11.17 6.75
CA LEU A 52 -0.90 -11.77 6.53
C LEU A 52 0.24 -10.74 6.71
N VAL A 53 0.22 -9.67 5.91
CA VAL A 53 1.36 -8.74 5.78
C VAL A 53 1.39 -7.61 6.80
N ILE A 54 0.37 -7.50 7.65
CA ILE A 54 0.34 -6.54 8.77
C ILE A 54 0.13 -7.28 10.08
N THR A 55 -1.02 -7.92 10.29
CA THR A 55 -1.40 -8.47 11.60
C THR A 55 -0.51 -9.62 12.05
N GLN A 56 -0.21 -10.57 11.15
CA GLN A 56 0.69 -11.68 11.43
C GLN A 56 2.16 -11.25 11.32
N ALA A 57 2.52 -10.47 10.30
CA ALA A 57 3.87 -9.95 10.12
C ALA A 57 4.38 -9.22 11.38
N LYS A 58 3.58 -8.35 12.00
CA LYS A 58 3.94 -7.63 13.25
C LYS A 58 4.34 -8.54 14.42
N LYS A 59 3.96 -9.81 14.39
CA LYS A 59 4.30 -10.80 15.44
C LYS A 59 5.64 -11.51 15.18
N THR A 60 6.25 -11.31 14.02
CA THR A 60 7.54 -11.89 13.64
C THR A 60 8.67 -10.95 13.99
N ILE A 61 9.86 -11.47 14.29
CA ILE A 61 11.04 -10.67 14.66
C ILE A 61 11.46 -9.78 13.48
N GLU A 62 11.31 -10.28 12.25
CA GLU A 62 11.72 -9.63 11.01
C GLU A 62 10.83 -8.43 10.63
N ARG A 63 9.62 -8.36 11.19
CA ARG A 63 8.60 -7.36 10.84
C ARG A 63 7.94 -6.69 12.05
N GLN A 64 8.41 -6.93 13.27
CA GLN A 64 7.86 -6.31 14.49
C GLN A 64 7.85 -4.77 14.46
N TRP A 65 8.85 -4.18 13.79
CA TRP A 65 9.02 -2.73 13.61
C TRP A 65 7.88 -2.07 12.82
N LEU A 66 7.04 -2.84 12.10
CA LEU A 66 5.80 -2.32 11.52
C LEU A 66 4.81 -1.79 12.59
N SER A 67 5.01 -2.17 13.86
CA SER A 67 4.22 -1.69 15.00
C SER A 67 4.65 -0.32 15.50
N GLU A 68 5.80 0.20 15.04
CA GLU A 68 6.31 1.53 15.42
C GLU A 68 5.59 2.68 14.72
N VAL A 69 4.77 2.38 13.71
CA VAL A 69 4.04 3.36 12.91
C VAL A 69 2.53 3.12 12.97
N SER A 70 1.76 4.15 12.60
CA SER A 70 0.30 4.02 12.50
C SER A 70 -0.08 2.87 11.56
N ASN A 71 -1.10 2.11 11.96
CA ASN A 71 -1.59 0.99 11.18
C ASN A 71 -2.38 1.43 9.93
N ILE A 72 -2.97 2.64 9.96
CA ILE A 72 -3.88 3.12 8.92
C ILE A 72 -3.18 3.23 7.55
N PRO A 73 -1.98 3.83 7.44
CA PRO A 73 -1.28 3.89 6.15
C PRO A 73 -0.86 2.51 5.62
N LEU A 74 -0.58 1.54 6.50
CA LEU A 74 -0.26 0.16 6.10
C LEU A 74 -1.50 -0.52 5.51
N GLN A 75 -2.67 -0.35 6.12
CA GLN A 75 -3.93 -0.86 5.58
C GLN A 75 -4.27 -0.20 4.24
N GLN A 76 -4.04 1.11 4.14
CA GLN A 76 -4.26 1.87 2.92
C GLN A 76 -3.35 1.39 1.79
N SER A 77 -2.09 1.02 2.06
CA SER A 77 -1.19 0.51 1.03
C SER A 77 -1.71 -0.80 0.41
N VAL A 78 -2.30 -1.69 1.21
CA VAL A 78 -2.96 -2.90 0.69
C VAL A 78 -4.21 -2.53 -0.12
N ALA A 79 -4.98 -1.54 0.33
CA ALA A 79 -6.16 -1.07 -0.40
C ALA A 79 -5.80 -0.48 -1.78
N ASP A 80 -4.73 0.31 -1.83
CA ASP A 80 -4.19 0.91 -3.05
C ASP A 80 -3.70 -0.18 -4.02
N LEU A 81 -3.13 -1.28 -3.52
CA LEU A 81 -2.78 -2.45 -4.34
C LEU A 81 -4.02 -3.11 -4.94
N GLY A 82 -5.09 -3.27 -4.16
CA GLY A 82 -6.37 -3.76 -4.65
C GLY A 82 -6.95 -2.85 -5.75
N ILE A 83 -6.82 -1.53 -5.62
CA ILE A 83 -7.20 -0.56 -6.65
C ILE A 83 -6.33 -0.74 -7.91
N ALA A 84 -5.03 -0.95 -7.75
CA ALA A 84 -4.10 -1.17 -8.86
C ALA A 84 -4.50 -2.41 -9.68
N TYR A 85 -4.77 -3.55 -9.03
CA TYR A 85 -5.27 -4.75 -9.70
C TYR A 85 -6.64 -4.54 -10.36
N LYS A 86 -7.58 -3.88 -9.66
CA LYS A 86 -8.89 -3.53 -10.24
C LYS A 86 -8.74 -2.71 -11.52
N ASN A 87 -7.85 -1.71 -11.51
CA ASN A 87 -7.56 -0.88 -12.67
C ASN A 87 -6.93 -1.68 -13.81
N PHE A 88 -5.98 -2.56 -13.50
CA PHE A 88 -5.36 -3.47 -14.47
C PHE A 88 -6.43 -4.32 -15.18
N PHE A 89 -7.25 -5.07 -14.42
CA PHE A 89 -8.28 -5.92 -15.00
C PHE A 89 -9.36 -5.14 -15.77
N ASN A 90 -9.75 -3.96 -15.29
CA ASN A 90 -10.68 -3.09 -16.01
C ASN A 90 -10.09 -2.59 -17.34
N SER A 91 -8.78 -2.35 -17.40
CA SER A 91 -8.10 -1.98 -18.65
C SER A 91 -8.06 -3.15 -19.64
N CYS A 92 -7.83 -4.39 -19.15
CA CYS A 92 -7.86 -5.59 -19.98
C CYS A 92 -9.25 -5.86 -20.57
N LYS A 93 -10.31 -5.58 -19.79
CA LYS A 93 -11.72 -5.74 -20.20
C LYS A 93 -12.30 -4.55 -20.98
N GLY A 94 -11.50 -3.51 -21.28
CA GLY A 94 -11.97 -2.31 -21.98
C GLY A 94 -12.95 -1.43 -21.19
N LYS A 95 -13.18 -1.70 -19.90
CA LYS A 95 -14.07 -0.91 -19.03
C LYS A 95 -13.47 0.45 -18.66
N ARG A 96 -12.15 0.60 -18.75
CA ARG A 96 -11.43 1.85 -18.49
C ARG A 96 -11.02 2.50 -19.82
N LYS A 97 -11.32 3.78 -19.98
CA LYS A 97 -10.84 4.59 -21.11
C LYS A 97 -9.33 4.82 -21.01
N GLY A 98 -8.62 4.74 -22.13
CA GLY A 98 -7.18 4.99 -22.24
C GLY A 98 -6.35 3.75 -22.52
N LYS A 99 -5.02 3.89 -22.43
CA LYS A 99 -4.07 2.79 -22.68
C LYS A 99 -4.25 1.66 -21.66
N LYS A 100 -4.01 0.42 -22.11
CA LYS A 100 -3.91 -0.74 -21.21
C LYS A 100 -2.81 -0.49 -20.17
N ILE A 101 -3.10 -0.84 -18.93
CA ILE A 101 -2.15 -0.69 -17.82
C ILE A 101 -1.40 -2.01 -17.66
N GLY A 102 -0.13 -1.97 -17.27
CA GLY A 102 0.62 -3.17 -16.90
C GLY A 102 0.09 -3.79 -15.60
N SER A 103 0.42 -5.07 -15.35
CA SER A 103 0.19 -5.64 -14.02
C SER A 103 0.99 -4.85 -12.98
N PRO A 104 0.43 -4.63 -11.78
CA PRO A 104 1.22 -4.26 -10.61
C PRO A 104 2.42 -5.19 -10.39
#